data_AF-A0A9E2BYS1-F1
#
_entry.id   AF-A0A9E2BYS1-F1
#
_cell.length_a   1.000
_cell.length_b   1.000
_cell.length_c   1.000
_cell.angle_alpha   90.00
_cell.angle_beta   90.00
_cell.angle_gamma   90.00
#
_symmetry.space_group_name_H-M   'P 1'
#
loop_
_entity.id
_entity.type
_entity.pdbx_description
1 polymer ?
#
loop_
_entity_poly.entity_id
_entity_poly.type
_entity_poly.pdbx_seq_one_letter_code
_entity_poly.pdbx_strand_id
1 'polypeptide(L)'
;SSIGALRAIPNYAVVGASKAALESLVRHMAAELAPQKIRVNAISAGIVETDALAHFPTGEELIAESKKRTPMGRLTEPEDVANTVLYLCSGLAEMIIGQTVVVDGGYAIMA
;
A
#
# COMPACT_ATOMS: atom_id res chain seq x y z
N SER A 1 -1.98 2.07 -3.34
CA SER A 1 -0.82 2.99 -3.34
C SER A 1 0.47 2.20 -3.25
N SER A 2 1.62 2.85 -3.02
CA SER A 2 2.89 2.24 -2.61
C SER A 2 3.77 3.27 -1.90
N ILE A 3 4.85 2.84 -1.25
CA ILE A 3 5.82 3.73 -0.57
C ILE A 3 6.42 4.80 -1.51
N GLY A 4 6.46 4.54 -2.81
CA GLY A 4 6.93 5.49 -3.83
C GLY A 4 6.07 6.74 -3.99
N ALA A 5 4.87 6.78 -3.41
CA ALA A 5 4.04 7.99 -3.35
C ALA A 5 4.61 9.07 -2.40
N LEU A 6 5.36 8.65 -1.37
CA LEU A 6 5.87 9.52 -0.31
C LEU A 6 7.39 9.62 -0.31
N ARG A 7 8.09 8.70 -0.98
CA ARG A 7 9.55 8.63 -1.01
C ARG A 7 10.08 8.41 -2.42
N ALA A 8 11.23 9.01 -2.70
CA ALA A 8 11.94 8.76 -3.94
C ALA A 8 12.53 7.34 -3.91
N ILE A 9 12.16 6.52 -4.90
CA ILE A 9 12.72 5.19 -5.13
C ILE A 9 13.39 5.21 -6.51
N PRO A 10 14.66 4.77 -6.62
CA PRO A 10 15.34 4.65 -7.91
C PRO A 10 14.49 3.88 -8.93
N ASN A 11 14.47 4.34 -10.19
CA ASN A 11 13.72 3.74 -11.30
C ASN A 11 12.18 3.68 -11.10
N TYR A 12 11.62 4.41 -10.13
CA TYR A 12 10.19 4.37 -9.81
C TYR A 12 9.46 5.69 -10.10
N ALA A 13 10.08 6.68 -10.77
CA ALA A 13 9.58 8.05 -10.85
C ALA A 13 8.15 8.17 -11.39
N VAL A 14 7.85 7.56 -12.55
CA VAL A 14 6.51 7.61 -13.16
C VAL A 14 5.49 6.90 -12.28
N VAL A 15 5.85 5.74 -11.73
CA VAL A 15 4.96 4.95 -10.88
C VAL A 15 4.70 5.71 -9.57
N GLY A 16 5.73 6.20 -8.90
CA GLY A 16 5.64 6.99 -7.66
C GLY A 16 4.76 8.23 -7.83
N ALA A 17 4.97 9.01 -8.89
CA ALA A 17 4.12 10.16 -9.20
C ALA A 17 2.65 9.75 -9.41
N SER A 18 2.40 8.65 -10.13
CA SER A 18 1.03 8.14 -10.32
C SER A 18 0.38 7.70 -9.01
N LYS A 19 1.15 7.10 -8.08
CA LYS A 19 0.64 6.70 -6.77
C LYS A 19 0.37 7.90 -5.87
N ALA A 20 1.21 8.94 -5.91
CA ALA A 20 0.93 10.19 -5.22
C ALA A 20 -0.35 10.87 -5.72
N ALA A 21 -0.57 10.89 -7.04
CA ALA A 21 -1.79 11.39 -7.65
C ALA A 21 -3.02 10.58 -7.21
N LEU A 22 -2.92 9.24 -7.18
CA LEU A 22 -3.96 8.34 -6.69
C LEU A 22 -4.31 8.63 -5.22
N GLU A 23 -3.34 8.82 -4.34
CA GLU A 23 -3.60 9.16 -2.93
C GLU A 23 -4.27 10.53 -2.78
N SER A 24 -3.92 11.50 -3.64
CA SER A 24 -4.63 12.77 -3.71
C SER A 24 -6.09 12.58 -4.13
N LEU A 25 -6.33 11.77 -5.16
CA LEU A 25 -7.68 11.46 -5.65
C LEU A 25 -8.53 10.81 -4.56
N VAL A 26 -7.98 9.88 -3.78
CA VAL A 26 -8.67 9.25 -2.64
C VAL A 26 -9.20 10.30 -1.65
N ARG A 27 -8.41 11.33 -1.31
CA ARG A 27 -8.85 12.40 -0.39
C ARG A 27 -9.98 13.25 -0.98
N HIS A 28 -9.89 13.61 -2.25
CA HIS A 28 -10.93 14.41 -2.91
C HIS A 28 -12.23 13.62 -3.06
N MET A 29 -12.16 12.38 -3.57
CA MET A 29 -13.33 11.52 -3.70
C MET A 29 -13.97 11.17 -2.36
N ALA A 30 -13.17 10.97 -1.31
CA ALA A 30 -13.67 10.79 0.05
C ALA A 30 -14.55 11.96 0.49
N ALA A 31 -14.11 13.20 0.29
CA ALA A 31 -14.87 14.38 0.65
C ALA A 31 -16.14 14.54 -0.20
N GLU A 32 -16.05 14.32 -1.51
CA GLU A 32 -17.18 14.45 -2.45
C GLU A 32 -18.27 13.40 -2.25
N LEU A 33 -17.89 12.17 -1.89
CA LEU A 33 -18.82 11.04 -1.80
C LEU A 33 -19.32 10.77 -0.38
N ALA A 34 -18.75 11.41 0.64
CA ALA A 34 -19.20 11.28 2.03
C ALA A 34 -20.70 11.58 2.25
N PRO A 35 -21.32 12.60 1.62
CA PRO A 35 -22.77 12.85 1.76
C PRO A 35 -23.65 11.69 1.26
N GLN A 36 -23.12 10.86 0.36
CA GLN A 36 -23.78 9.67 -0.17
C GLN A 36 -23.50 8.42 0.69
N LYS A 37 -22.84 8.57 1.83
CA LYS A 37 -22.39 7.49 2.72
C LYS A 37 -21.42 6.51 2.04
N ILE A 38 -20.67 6.98 1.05
CA ILE A 38 -19.63 6.19 0.38
C ILE A 38 -18.27 6.58 0.98
N ARG A 39 -17.52 5.58 1.44
CA ARG A 39 -16.17 5.75 2.00
C ARG A 39 -15.12 5.38 0.95
N VAL A 40 -14.07 6.18 0.86
CA VAL A 40 -12.95 5.97 -0.07
C VAL A 40 -11.66 5.95 0.73
N ASN A 41 -10.86 4.90 0.58
CA ASN A 41 -9.53 4.75 1.20
C ASN A 41 -8.59 4.03 0.22
N ALA A 42 -7.29 4.14 0.47
CA ALA A 42 -6.26 3.37 -0.23
C ALA A 42 -5.52 2.45 0.76
N ILE A 43 -4.93 1.38 0.23
CA ILE A 43 -3.92 0.58 0.93
C ILE A 43 -2.59 0.78 0.23
N SER A 44 -1.53 1.05 1.00
CA SER A 44 -0.14 1.00 0.57
C SER A 44 0.46 -0.30 1.06
N ALA A 45 0.50 -1.31 0.19
CA ALA A 45 1.04 -2.61 0.55
C ALA A 45 2.57 -2.62 0.43
N GLY A 46 3.20 -3.46 1.26
CA GLY A 46 4.60 -3.84 1.09
C GLY A 46 4.80 -4.68 -0.16
N ILE A 47 6.01 -5.21 -0.32
CA ILE A 47 6.28 -6.18 -1.38
C ILE A 47 5.49 -7.45 -1.06
N VAL A 48 4.53 -7.77 -1.94
CA VAL A 48 3.70 -8.98 -1.84
C VAL A 48 4.28 -10.04 -2.77
N GLU A 49 4.57 -11.21 -2.22
CA GLU A 49 5.03 -12.37 -3.01
C GLU A 49 3.94 -12.76 -4.01
N THR A 50 4.18 -12.46 -5.29
CA THR A 50 3.27 -12.71 -6.41
C THR A 50 4.08 -13.20 -7.59
N ASP A 51 3.44 -13.91 -8.53
CA ASP A 51 4.09 -14.41 -9.75
C ASP A 51 4.78 -13.29 -10.56
N ALA A 52 4.31 -12.04 -10.42
CA ALA A 52 4.91 -10.87 -11.05
C ALA A 52 6.35 -10.60 -10.57
N LEU A 53 6.71 -10.94 -9.33
CA LEU A 53 8.07 -10.77 -8.81
C LEU A 53 9.07 -11.72 -9.47
N ALA A 54 8.62 -12.90 -9.90
CA ALA A 54 9.47 -13.87 -10.61
C ALA A 54 9.95 -13.38 -11.98
N HIS A 55 9.33 -12.32 -12.52
CA HIS A 55 9.68 -11.74 -13.81
C HIS A 55 10.75 -10.63 -13.71
N PHE A 56 11.17 -10.26 -12.50
CA PHE A 56 12.26 -9.30 -12.29
C PHE A 56 13.62 -10.02 -12.22
N PRO A 57 14.63 -9.61 -13.02
CA PRO A 57 15.95 -10.27 -13.06
C PRO A 57 16.68 -10.33 -11.70
N THR A 58 16.32 -9.46 -10.76
CA THR A 58 16.89 -9.35 -9.40
C THR A 58 15.87 -9.72 -8.31
N GLY A 59 14.81 -10.46 -8.65
CA GLY A 59 13.68 -10.73 -7.76
C GLY A 59 14.06 -11.40 -6.44
N GLU A 60 14.94 -12.39 -6.45
CA GLU A 60 15.35 -13.12 -5.23
C GLU A 60 16.12 -12.24 -4.24
N GLU A 61 17.04 -11.41 -4.73
CA GLU A 61 17.84 -10.51 -3.89
C GLU A 61 16.95 -9.40 -3.28
N LEU A 62 16.05 -8.83 -4.08
CA LEU A 62 15.06 -7.86 -3.60
C LEU A 62 14.14 -8.47 -2.53
N ILE A 63 13.69 -9.71 -2.72
CA ILE A 63 12.87 -10.42 -1.74
C ILE A 63 13.64 -10.64 -0.43
N ALA A 64 14.89 -11.09 -0.50
CA ALA A 64 15.72 -11.34 0.66
C ALA A 64 16.03 -10.04 1.44
N GLU A 65 16.41 -8.97 0.73
CA GLU A 65 16.65 -7.65 1.34
C GLU A 65 15.38 -7.11 1.99
N SER A 66 14.24 -7.25 1.30
CA SER A 66 12.95 -6.78 1.81
C SER A 66 12.56 -7.52 3.09
N LYS A 67 12.66 -8.87 3.12
CA LYS A 67 12.41 -9.67 4.33
C LYS A 67 13.29 -9.21 5.50
N LYS A 68 14.58 -8.91 5.24
CA LYS A 68 15.53 -8.46 6.26
C LYS A 68 15.20 -7.07 6.81
N ARG A 69 14.70 -6.16 5.98
CA ARG A 69 14.39 -4.78 6.36
C ARG A 69 13.01 -4.61 6.97
N THR A 70 12.08 -5.53 6.71
CA THR A 70 10.75 -5.53 7.33
C THR A 70 10.83 -5.94 8.80
N PRO A 71 10.43 -5.08 9.76
CA PRO A 71 10.43 -5.39 11.19
C PRO A 71 9.68 -6.68 11.58
N MET A 72 8.58 -6.97 10.89
CA MET A 72 7.81 -8.22 11.09
C MET A 72 8.53 -9.49 10.59
N GLY A 73 9.71 -9.37 9.95
CA GLY A 73 10.56 -10.49 9.55
C GLY A 73 10.06 -11.33 8.36
N ARG A 74 8.98 -10.91 7.71
CA ARG A 74 8.41 -11.57 6.52
C ARG A 74 7.92 -10.55 5.50
N LEU A 75 7.67 -11.01 4.27
CA LEU A 75 6.98 -10.21 3.26
C LEU A 75 5.49 -10.08 3.61
N THR A 76 4.85 -9.11 2.97
CA THR A 76 3.38 -8.99 3.00
C THR A 76 2.80 -10.14 2.19
N GLU A 77 1.76 -10.77 2.73
CA GLU A 77 0.99 -11.81 2.05
C GLU A 77 -0.31 -11.20 1.50
N PRO A 78 -0.91 -11.76 0.43
CA PRO A 78 -2.20 -11.31 -0.08
C PRO A 78 -3.28 -11.21 1.01
N GLU A 79 -3.26 -12.12 1.97
CA GLU A 79 -4.17 -12.19 3.11
C GLU A 79 -4.05 -10.97 4.04
N ASP A 80 -2.85 -10.42 4.23
CA ASP A 80 -2.64 -9.21 5.06
C ASP A 80 -3.38 -8.01 4.45
N VAL A 81 -3.31 -7.88 3.12
CA VAL A 81 -4.01 -6.83 2.37
C VAL A 81 -5.51 -7.10 2.39
N ALA A 82 -5.94 -8.34 2.13
CA ALA A 82 -7.35 -8.72 2.10
C ALA A 82 -8.04 -8.49 3.45
N ASN A 83 -7.39 -8.82 4.56
CA ASN A 83 -7.90 -8.58 5.91
C ASN A 83 -8.10 -7.08 6.17
N THR A 84 -7.17 -6.24 5.71
CA THR A 84 -7.30 -4.79 5.82
C THR A 84 -8.43 -4.24 4.95
N VAL A 85 -8.61 -4.76 3.73
CA VAL A 85 -9.76 -4.42 2.88
C VAL A 85 -11.06 -4.80 3.57
N LEU A 86 -11.17 -6.01 4.11
CA LEU A 86 -12.36 -6.47 4.82
C LEU A 86 -12.70 -5.55 6.01
N TYR A 87 -11.69 -5.20 6.82
CA TYR A 87 -11.85 -4.23 7.90
C TYR A 87 -12.34 -2.88 7.39
N LEU A 88 -11.71 -2.33 6.36
CA LEU A 88 -12.11 -1.05 5.75
C LEU A 88 -13.50 -1.11 5.11
N CYS A 89 -13.96 -2.25 4.61
CA CYS A 89 -15.32 -2.42 4.08
C CYS A 89 -16.37 -2.62 5.18
N SER A 90 -15.97 -3.08 6.37
CA SER A 90 -16.87 -3.31 7.49
C SER A 90 -17.37 -2.01 8.16
N GLY A 91 -18.38 -2.13 9.02
CA GLY A 91 -18.85 -1.03 9.87
C GLY A 91 -17.84 -0.62 10.96
N LEU A 92 -16.82 -1.42 11.24
CA LEU A 92 -15.78 -1.09 12.24
C LEU A 92 -14.88 0.08 11.81
N ALA A 93 -14.89 0.42 10.52
CA ALA A 93 -14.09 1.47 9.92
C ALA A 93 -14.95 2.65 9.41
N GLU A 94 -16.14 2.87 9.98
CA GLU A 94 -17.10 3.87 9.49
C GLU A 94 -16.51 5.29 9.44
N MET A 95 -15.66 5.65 10.40
CA MET A 95 -15.00 6.97 10.46
C MET A 95 -13.61 7.00 9.81
N ILE A 96 -13.20 5.93 9.14
CA ILE A 96 -11.94 5.88 8.39
C ILE A 96 -12.26 6.18 6.93
N ILE A 97 -11.93 7.41 6.50
CA ILE A 97 -12.16 7.88 5.14
C ILE A 97 -11.01 8.79 4.68
N GLY A 98 -10.69 8.74 3.39
CA GLY A 98 -9.62 9.52 2.75
C GLY A 98 -8.22 9.09 3.16
N GLN A 99 -8.07 7.94 3.82
CA GLN A 99 -6.79 7.48 4.36
C GLN A 99 -6.06 6.55 3.40
N THR A 100 -4.73 6.62 3.43
CA THR A 100 -3.85 5.57 2.91
C THR A 100 -3.36 4.74 4.09
N VAL A 101 -3.83 3.50 4.21
CA VAL A 101 -3.40 2.58 5.26
C VAL A 101 -2.19 1.78 4.77
N VAL A 102 -1.08 1.82 5.51
CA VAL A 102 0.14 1.08 5.16
C VAL A 102 0.05 -0.35 5.73
N VAL A 103 0.28 -1.34 4.87
CA VAL A 103 0.24 -2.78 5.20
C VAL A 103 1.50 -3.42 4.64
N ASP A 104 2.62 -3.29 5.35
CA ASP A 104 3.93 -3.70 4.85
C ASP A 104 4.85 -4.31 5.91
N GLY A 105 4.29 -4.69 7.07
CA GLY A 105 5.05 -5.24 8.20
C GLY A 105 6.05 -4.25 8.82
N GLY A 106 5.93 -2.95 8.54
CA GLY A 106 6.82 -1.89 9.04
C GLY A 106 7.98 -1.56 8.09
N TYR A 107 7.99 -2.08 6.86
CA TYR A 107 9.06 -1.80 5.90
C TYR A 107 9.24 -0.29 5.66
N ALA A 108 8.14 0.44 5.45
CA ALA A 108 8.18 1.86 5.11
C ALA A 108 8.69 2.77 6.23
N ILE A 109 8.63 2.36 7.49
CA ILE A 109 9.17 3.17 8.60
C ILE A 109 10.68 2.98 8.78
N MET A 110 11.23 1.86 8.29
CA MET A 110 12.66 1.56 8.33
C MET A 110 13.42 2.08 7.11
N ALA A 111 12.70 2.37 6.02
CA ALA A 111 13.30 2.62 4.72
C ALA A 111 14.04 3.95 4.60
#